data_AF-A0A9N9XJD0-F1
#
_entry.id   AF-A0A9N9XJD0-F1
#
_cell.length_a   1.000
_cell.length_b   1.000
_cell.length_c   1.000
_cell.angle_alpha   90.00
_cell.angle_beta   90.00
_cell.angle_gamma   90.00
#
_symmetry.space_group_name_H-M   'P 1'
#
loop_
_entity.id
_entity.type
_entity.pdbx_description
1 polymer ?
#
loop_
_entity_poly.entity_id
_entity_poly.type
_entity_poly.pdbx_seq_one_letter_code
_entity_poly.pdbx_strand_id
1 'polypeptide(L)'
;MTVVILIEFILVSCMFLLFDFRVDYYTFPMIFHVLRLIFDNFLILNVAMNCLTGYYDEPMQKVVLDFKSIMKHYLKTNLVQDVLSAMPTYFDIFLHLHIKHMAILLWLAMFRFLLIRSLTGYSKILANYFHINHFKYMTTMVVLYSVLFWHVASCVIEFIRANIIYAKRREAFNVEGPDGYKIPNNIWIKYVNVLHHNSLLLYNAGYGHSNPKTQLEIVLIYVVWYGSSLFCIYILGVFLG
;
A
#
# COMPACT_ATOMS: atom_id res chain seq x y z
N MET A 1 -16.22 5.10 -2.43
CA MET A 1 -14.97 5.24 -1.65
C MET A 1 -14.20 3.94 -1.53
N THR A 2 -14.80 2.82 -1.09
CA THR A 2 -14.16 1.49 -0.98
C THR A 2 -13.36 1.08 -2.22
N VAL A 3 -13.97 1.15 -3.40
CA VAL A 3 -13.32 0.80 -4.68
C VAL A 3 -12.10 1.69 -4.95
N VAL A 4 -12.21 2.99 -4.68
CA VAL A 4 -11.10 3.93 -4.85
C VAL A 4 -9.94 3.57 -3.94
N ILE A 5 -10.20 3.28 -2.66
CA ILE A 5 -9.15 2.86 -1.70
C ILE A 5 -8.46 1.57 -2.17
N LEU A 6 -9.22 0.60 -2.69
CA LEU A 6 -8.65 -0.66 -3.17
C LEU A 6 -7.75 -0.45 -4.40
N ILE A 7 -8.20 0.35 -5.37
CA ILE A 7 -7.38 0.67 -6.54
C ILE A 7 -6.13 1.44 -6.12
N GLU A 8 -6.26 2.35 -5.16
CA GLU A 8 -5.15 3.14 -4.64
C GLU A 8 -4.06 2.26 -4.02
N PHE A 9 -4.45 1.24 -3.24
CA PHE A 9 -3.50 0.28 -2.67
C PHE A 9 -2.73 -0.49 -3.73
N ILE A 10 -3.42 -0.88 -4.81
CA ILE A 10 -2.78 -1.57 -5.94
C ILE A 10 -1.83 -0.61 -6.67
N LEU A 11 -2.28 0.61 -6.93
CA LEU A 11 -1.53 1.61 -7.70
C LEU A 11 -0.25 2.05 -6.97
N VAL A 12 -0.35 2.40 -5.69
CA VAL A 12 0.79 2.82 -4.86
C VAL A 12 1.83 1.70 -4.77
N SER A 13 1.40 0.46 -4.52
CA SER A 13 2.31 -0.69 -4.47
C SER A 13 2.99 -0.95 -5.82
N CYS A 14 2.23 -0.86 -6.91
CA CYS A 14 2.81 -0.95 -8.26
C CYS A 14 3.84 0.16 -8.53
N MET A 15 3.68 1.37 -7.98
CA MET A 15 4.70 2.42 -8.12
C MET A 15 6.02 2.03 -7.45
N PHE A 16 5.99 1.42 -6.26
CA PHE A 16 7.19 0.85 -5.63
C PHE A 16 7.87 -0.18 -6.53
N LEU A 17 7.08 -1.05 -7.18
CA LEU A 17 7.63 -2.04 -8.09
C LEU A 17 8.26 -1.42 -9.35
N LEU A 18 7.66 -0.36 -9.88
CA LEU A 18 8.09 0.25 -11.13
C LEU A 18 9.27 1.21 -10.96
N PHE A 19 9.40 1.86 -9.81
CA PHE A 19 10.44 2.84 -9.55
C PHE A 19 11.85 2.25 -9.66
N ASP A 20 12.77 3.01 -10.28
CA ASP A 20 14.15 2.60 -10.51
C ASP A 20 15.12 3.77 -10.26
N PHE A 21 15.94 3.68 -9.20
CA PHE A 21 16.95 4.69 -8.87
C PHE A 21 18.08 4.80 -9.88
N ARG A 22 18.24 3.80 -10.77
CA ARG A 22 19.35 3.77 -11.74
C ARG A 22 19.13 4.72 -12.91
N VAL A 23 17.92 5.25 -13.05
CA VAL A 23 17.56 6.25 -14.05
C VAL A 23 17.43 7.59 -13.35
N ASP A 24 18.39 8.49 -13.58
CA ASP A 24 18.47 9.79 -12.88
C ASP A 24 17.21 10.66 -13.05
N TYR A 25 16.51 10.47 -14.19
CA TYR A 25 15.24 11.12 -14.53
C TYR A 25 14.16 10.07 -14.82
N TYR A 26 13.94 9.14 -13.89
CA TYR A 26 12.89 8.15 -14.01
C TYR A 26 11.52 8.83 -14.11
N THR A 27 10.72 8.45 -15.11
CA THR A 27 9.34 8.90 -15.27
C THR A 27 8.41 7.70 -15.31
N PHE A 28 7.33 7.74 -14.54
CA PHE A 28 6.31 6.71 -14.62
C PHE A 28 5.59 6.79 -15.98
N PRO A 29 4.99 5.68 -16.45
CA PRO A 29 4.15 5.73 -17.64
C PRO A 29 3.00 6.72 -17.44
N MET A 30 2.63 7.46 -18.50
CA MET A 30 1.62 8.52 -18.46
C MET A 30 0.29 8.07 -17.81
N ILE A 31 -0.11 6.81 -18.02
CA ILE A 31 -1.32 6.22 -17.43
C ILE A 31 -1.28 6.29 -15.89
N PHE A 32 -0.13 5.99 -15.26
CA PHE A 32 0.02 6.06 -13.81
C PHE A 32 -0.05 7.49 -13.28
N HIS A 33 0.51 8.45 -14.03
CA HIS A 33 0.41 9.87 -13.67
C HIS A 33 -1.02 10.37 -13.70
N VAL A 34 -1.79 10.03 -14.74
CA VAL A 34 -3.21 10.39 -14.85
C VAL A 34 -4.02 9.77 -13.72
N LEU A 35 -3.85 8.47 -13.47
CA LEU A 35 -4.57 7.79 -12.39
C LEU A 35 -4.24 8.39 -11.01
N ARG A 36 -2.96 8.65 -10.72
CA ARG A 36 -2.54 9.28 -9.46
C ARG A 36 -3.18 10.65 -9.29
N LEU A 37 -3.21 11.47 -10.34
CA LEU A 37 -3.84 12.79 -10.27
C LEU A 37 -5.34 12.68 -9.98
N ILE A 38 -6.05 11.75 -10.63
CA ILE A 38 -7.48 11.54 -10.39
C ILE A 38 -7.74 11.11 -8.94
N PHE A 39 -7.00 10.11 -8.43
CA PHE A 39 -7.22 9.58 -7.09
C PHE A 39 -6.81 10.55 -5.99
N ASP A 40 -5.69 11.25 -6.13
CA ASP A 40 -5.26 12.26 -5.14
C ASP A 40 -6.29 13.37 -5.01
N ASN A 41 -6.84 13.86 -6.13
CA ASN A 41 -7.91 14.86 -6.10
C ASN A 41 -9.18 14.32 -5.42
N PHE A 42 -9.53 13.05 -5.66
CA PHE A 42 -10.68 12.43 -5.01
C PHE A 42 -10.48 12.30 -3.49
N LEU A 43 -9.27 11.96 -3.03
CA LEU A 43 -8.93 11.88 -1.61
C LEU A 43 -8.97 13.27 -0.95
N ILE A 44 -8.39 14.30 -1.58
CA ILE A 44 -8.44 15.67 -1.09
C ILE A 44 -9.88 16.17 -1.00
N LEU A 45 -10.69 15.93 -2.03
CA LEU A 45 -12.11 16.28 -2.04
C LEU A 45 -12.85 15.55 -0.91
N ASN A 46 -12.52 14.29 -0.63
CA ASN A 46 -13.11 13.54 0.47
C ASN A 46 -12.81 14.16 1.83
N VAL A 47 -11.58 14.64 2.07
CA VAL A 47 -11.24 15.37 3.30
C VAL A 47 -12.10 16.63 3.42
N ALA A 48 -12.21 17.40 2.34
CA ALA A 48 -13.02 18.62 2.31
C ALA A 48 -14.51 18.32 2.56
N MET A 49 -15.05 17.25 1.98
CA MET A 49 -16.43 16.82 2.22
C MET A 49 -16.64 16.35 3.66
N ASN A 50 -15.70 15.61 4.25
CA ASN A 50 -15.78 15.17 5.64
C ASN A 50 -15.78 16.33 6.64
N CYS A 51 -15.07 17.43 6.34
CA CYS A 51 -15.14 18.66 7.12
C CYS A 51 -16.54 19.32 7.13
N LEU A 52 -17.38 19.02 6.14
CA LEU A 52 -18.73 19.58 5.97
C LEU A 52 -19.84 18.58 6.32
N THR A 53 -19.50 17.32 6.59
CA THR A 53 -20.46 16.25 6.80
C THR A 53 -20.88 16.20 8.28
N GLY A 54 -22.18 16.26 8.54
CA GLY A 54 -22.74 16.11 9.88
C GLY A 54 -22.47 14.72 10.47
N TYR A 55 -22.38 14.63 11.80
CA TYR A 55 -22.17 13.37 12.50
C TYR A 55 -23.33 13.05 13.45
N TYR A 56 -23.50 11.77 13.75
CA TYR A 56 -24.46 11.29 14.73
C TYR A 56 -23.83 11.24 16.11
N ASP A 57 -24.38 11.97 17.07
CA ASP A 57 -23.92 11.98 18.45
C ASP A 57 -24.64 10.86 19.23
N GLU A 58 -23.97 9.71 19.41
CA GLU A 58 -24.53 8.52 20.08
C GLU A 58 -25.09 8.82 21.50
N PRO A 59 -24.38 9.54 22.40
CA PRO A 59 -24.93 9.90 23.71
C PRO A 59 -26.23 10.73 23.65
N MET A 60 -26.32 11.65 22.71
CA MET A 60 -27.47 12.58 22.60
C MET A 60 -28.53 12.12 21.60
N GLN A 61 -28.29 11.01 20.89
CA GLN A 61 -29.15 10.44 19.84
C GLN A 61 -29.62 11.50 18.81
N LYS A 62 -28.75 12.43 18.45
CA LYS A 62 -29.09 13.55 17.56
C LYS A 62 -28.04 13.74 16.46
N VAL A 63 -28.49 14.22 15.31
CA VAL A 63 -27.62 14.61 14.20
C VAL A 63 -27.13 16.04 14.46
N VAL A 64 -25.81 16.21 14.55
CA VAL A 64 -25.18 17.52 14.71
C VAL A 64 -24.78 18.04 13.34
N LEU A 65 -25.41 19.15 12.93
CA LEU A 65 -25.16 19.83 11.64
C LEU A 65 -24.37 21.14 11.79
N ASP A 66 -24.04 21.55 13.02
CA ASP A 66 -23.28 22.77 13.26
C ASP A 66 -21.81 22.60 12.86
N PHE A 67 -21.36 23.44 11.92
CA PHE A 67 -20.02 23.38 11.32
C PHE A 67 -18.89 23.43 12.35
N LYS A 68 -18.98 24.30 13.38
CA LYS A 68 -17.93 24.41 14.41
C LYS A 68 -17.80 23.13 15.20
N SER A 69 -18.93 22.51 15.53
CA SER A 69 -18.99 21.25 16.26
C SER A 69 -18.47 20.08 15.42
N ILE A 70 -18.85 20.02 14.13
CA ILE A 70 -18.35 19.04 13.16
C ILE A 70 -16.82 19.11 13.06
N MET A 71 -16.27 20.30 12.80
CA MET A 71 -14.82 20.47 12.63
C MET A 71 -14.04 20.07 13.89
N LYS A 72 -14.53 20.46 15.07
CA LYS A 72 -13.90 20.10 16.35
C LYS A 72 -13.93 18.58 16.59
N HIS A 73 -15.01 17.92 16.21
CA HIS A 73 -15.10 16.47 16.30
C HIS A 73 -14.14 15.81 15.30
N TYR A 74 -14.13 16.24 14.04
CA TYR A 74 -13.30 15.66 12.99
C TYR A 74 -11.80 15.85 13.22
N LEU A 75 -11.37 17.02 13.69
CA LEU A 75 -9.99 17.33 14.09
C LEU A 75 -9.46 16.32 15.12
N LYS A 76 -10.31 15.90 16.07
CA LYS A 76 -9.93 14.98 17.14
C LYS A 76 -9.92 13.51 16.73
N THR A 77 -10.71 13.13 15.73
CA THR A 77 -10.93 11.72 15.39
C THR A 77 -10.08 11.27 14.21
N ASN A 78 -10.24 11.91 13.05
CA ASN A 78 -9.76 11.35 11.79
C ASN A 78 -9.03 12.37 10.89
N LEU A 79 -9.14 13.69 11.12
CA LEU A 79 -8.58 14.69 10.20
C LEU A 79 -7.08 14.49 9.94
N VAL A 80 -6.26 14.28 10.97
CA VAL A 80 -4.80 14.13 10.80
C VAL A 80 -4.48 12.94 9.89
N GLN A 81 -5.16 11.82 10.12
CA GLN A 81 -5.00 10.60 9.33
C GLN A 81 -5.46 10.80 7.88
N ASP A 82 -6.59 11.45 7.69
CA ASP A 82 -7.17 11.72 6.37
C ASP A 82 -6.31 12.72 5.57
N VAL A 83 -5.75 13.74 6.22
CA VAL A 83 -4.82 14.69 5.58
C VAL A 83 -3.51 14.02 5.19
N LEU A 84 -2.93 13.18 6.06
CA LEU A 84 -1.70 12.46 5.74
C LEU A 84 -1.89 11.49 4.58
N SER A 85 -3.04 10.79 4.53
CA SER A 85 -3.35 9.88 3.43
C SER A 85 -3.75 10.59 2.14
N ALA A 86 -4.32 11.80 2.21
CA ALA A 86 -4.64 12.64 1.06
C ALA A 86 -3.47 13.53 0.60
N MET A 87 -2.28 13.38 1.19
CA MET A 87 -1.11 14.17 0.80
C MET A 87 -0.79 13.91 -0.69
N PRO A 88 -0.71 14.96 -1.53
CA PRO A 88 -0.43 14.80 -2.94
C PRO A 88 0.99 14.28 -3.12
N THR A 89 1.13 13.16 -3.84
CA THR A 89 2.44 12.57 -4.15
C THR A 89 2.88 12.84 -5.58
N TYR A 90 2.09 13.63 -6.31
CA TYR A 90 2.28 13.89 -7.74
C TYR A 90 3.13 15.12 -8.10
N PHE A 91 3.84 15.72 -7.14
CA PHE A 91 4.62 16.93 -7.38
C PHE A 91 5.67 16.76 -8.49
N ASP A 92 6.15 15.53 -8.72
CA ASP A 92 7.03 15.13 -9.82
C ASP A 92 6.44 15.31 -11.23
N ILE A 93 5.11 15.44 -11.37
CA ILE A 93 4.47 15.74 -12.67
C ILE A 93 4.73 17.19 -13.08
N PHE A 94 4.70 18.10 -12.11
CA PHE A 94 4.75 19.54 -12.35
C PHE A 94 6.15 20.12 -12.19
N LEU A 95 6.96 19.48 -11.34
CA LEU A 95 8.33 19.90 -11.03
C LEU A 95 9.29 18.82 -11.52
N HIS A 96 10.33 19.23 -12.24
CA HIS A 96 11.38 18.30 -12.63
C HIS A 96 12.25 17.98 -11.42
N LEU A 97 11.89 16.91 -10.71
CA LEU A 97 12.53 16.50 -9.46
C LEU A 97 13.67 15.52 -9.73
N HIS A 98 14.77 15.69 -9.00
CA HIS A 98 15.85 14.68 -8.97
C HIS A 98 15.35 13.38 -8.33
N ILE A 99 15.86 12.22 -8.76
CA ILE A 99 15.41 10.89 -8.33
C ILE A 99 15.30 10.69 -6.80
N LYS A 100 16.22 11.31 -6.03
CA LYS A 100 16.20 11.31 -4.56
C LYS A 100 14.92 11.93 -3.98
N HIS A 101 14.45 13.04 -4.56
CA HIS A 101 13.23 13.70 -4.12
C HIS A 101 11.99 12.89 -4.53
N MET A 102 12.01 12.28 -5.72
CA MET A 102 10.94 11.38 -6.15
C MET A 102 10.79 10.18 -5.20
N ALA A 103 11.91 9.62 -4.73
CA ALA A 103 11.86 8.55 -3.75
C ALA A 103 11.30 8.98 -2.40
N ILE A 104 11.59 10.21 -1.95
CA ILE A 104 10.97 10.75 -0.74
C ILE A 104 9.45 10.85 -0.92
N LEU A 105 8.97 11.35 -2.07
CA LEU A 105 7.54 11.38 -2.38
C LEU A 105 6.91 9.98 -2.39
N LEU A 106 7.62 8.99 -2.93
CA LEU A 106 7.18 7.60 -2.93
C LEU A 106 7.11 7.02 -1.51
N TRP A 107 8.08 7.31 -0.64
CA TRP A 107 8.01 6.95 0.77
C TRP A 107 6.86 7.63 1.50
N LEU A 108 6.58 8.90 1.21
CA LEU A 108 5.41 9.60 1.75
C LEU A 108 4.10 8.97 1.27
N ALA A 109 4.06 8.35 0.08
CA ALA A 109 2.90 7.61 -0.40
C ALA A 109 2.52 6.42 0.51
N MET A 110 3.42 5.93 1.38
CA MET A 110 3.09 4.91 2.39
C MET A 110 1.98 5.36 3.35
N PHE A 111 1.83 6.67 3.60
CA PHE A 111 0.74 7.18 4.43
C PHE A 111 -0.65 6.87 3.85
N ARG A 112 -0.75 6.54 2.55
CA ARG A 112 -2.00 6.10 1.93
C ARG A 112 -2.51 4.79 2.52
N PHE A 113 -1.64 3.93 3.04
CA PHE A 113 -2.07 2.70 3.71
C PHE A 113 -2.89 2.95 4.98
N LEU A 114 -2.87 4.17 5.53
CA LEU A 114 -3.79 4.58 6.59
C LEU A 114 -5.26 4.54 6.17
N LEU A 115 -5.57 4.56 4.86
CA LEU A 115 -6.93 4.41 4.33
C LEU A 115 -7.55 3.04 4.65
N ILE A 116 -6.77 2.07 5.15
CA ILE A 116 -7.28 0.74 5.54
C ILE A 116 -8.30 0.85 6.68
N ARG A 117 -8.16 1.85 7.56
CA ARG A 117 -9.14 2.14 8.61
C ARG A 117 -10.47 2.55 8.01
N SER A 118 -10.45 3.46 7.04
CA SER A 118 -11.64 3.92 6.32
C SER A 118 -12.27 2.77 5.53
N LEU A 119 -11.46 1.94 4.88
CA LEU A 119 -11.92 0.72 4.21
C LEU A 119 -12.66 -0.21 5.19
N THR A 120 -12.10 -0.46 6.37
CA THR A 120 -12.73 -1.27 7.43
C THR A 120 -14.08 -0.69 7.83
N GLY A 121 -14.13 0.63 8.07
CA GLY A 121 -15.34 1.34 8.47
C GLY A 121 -16.46 1.22 7.43
N TYR A 122 -16.13 1.49 6.15
CA TYR A 122 -17.09 1.36 5.06
C TYR A 122 -17.55 -0.09 4.86
N SER A 123 -16.65 -1.07 4.95
CA SER A 123 -17.02 -2.48 4.84
C SER A 123 -17.96 -2.93 5.95
N LYS A 124 -17.75 -2.46 7.19
CA LYS A 124 -18.66 -2.75 8.32
C LYS A 124 -20.05 -2.14 8.11
N ILE A 125 -20.11 -0.88 7.64
CA ILE A 125 -21.39 -0.21 7.32
C ILE A 125 -22.12 -0.99 6.23
N LEU A 126 -21.41 -1.41 5.16
CA LEU A 126 -21.97 -2.18 4.06
C LEU A 126 -22.51 -3.54 4.53
N ALA A 127 -21.75 -4.24 5.38
CA ALA A 127 -22.15 -5.53 5.93
C ALA A 127 -23.42 -5.41 6.78
N ASN A 128 -23.52 -4.37 7.60
CA ASN A 128 -24.71 -4.09 8.40
C ASN A 128 -25.91 -3.75 7.53
N TYR A 129 -25.72 -2.95 6.47
CA TYR A 129 -26.78 -2.54 5.56
C TYR A 129 -27.39 -3.73 4.77
N PHE A 130 -26.56 -4.67 4.32
CA PHE A 130 -27.02 -5.87 3.61
C PHE A 130 -27.30 -7.07 4.53
N HIS A 131 -27.27 -6.88 5.85
CA HIS A 131 -27.46 -7.96 6.83
C HIS A 131 -26.56 -9.19 6.56
N ILE A 132 -25.30 -8.95 6.18
CA ILE A 132 -24.34 -10.03 5.92
C ILE A 132 -23.98 -10.71 7.23
N ASN A 133 -24.05 -12.04 7.26
CA ASN A 133 -23.62 -12.83 8.42
C ASN A 133 -22.21 -12.44 8.87
N HIS A 134 -22.04 -12.22 10.18
CA HIS A 134 -20.76 -11.81 10.77
C HIS A 134 -19.60 -12.72 10.35
N PHE A 135 -19.80 -14.04 10.35
CA PHE A 135 -18.79 -15.00 9.92
C PHE A 135 -18.35 -14.81 8.46
N LYS A 136 -19.31 -14.57 7.55
CA LYS A 136 -19.02 -14.30 6.13
C LYS A 136 -18.24 -13.00 5.99
N TYR A 137 -18.68 -11.94 6.65
CA TYR A 137 -17.99 -10.64 6.67
C TYR A 137 -16.55 -10.78 7.16
N MET A 138 -16.32 -11.40 8.32
CA MET A 138 -14.98 -11.57 8.89
C MET A 138 -14.07 -12.38 7.96
N THR A 139 -14.57 -13.49 7.41
CA THR A 139 -13.82 -14.32 6.45
C THR A 139 -13.44 -13.53 5.20
N THR A 140 -14.37 -12.76 4.62
CA THR A 140 -14.09 -11.92 3.45
C THR A 140 -13.06 -10.84 3.75
N MET A 141 -13.15 -10.18 4.91
CA MET A 141 -12.18 -9.15 5.30
C MET A 141 -10.79 -9.71 5.54
N VAL A 142 -10.68 -10.89 6.15
CA VAL A 142 -9.40 -11.61 6.33
C VAL A 142 -8.77 -11.96 4.99
N VAL A 143 -9.54 -12.51 4.05
CA VAL A 143 -9.05 -12.83 2.70
C VAL A 143 -8.60 -11.56 1.98
N LEU A 144 -9.40 -10.49 2.04
CA LEU A 144 -9.07 -9.20 1.42
C LEU A 144 -7.77 -8.62 1.99
N TYR A 145 -7.61 -8.58 3.31
CA TYR A 145 -6.39 -8.08 3.95
C TYR A 145 -5.18 -8.95 3.66
N SER A 146 -5.36 -10.26 3.53
CA SER A 146 -4.27 -11.18 3.16
C SER A 146 -3.77 -10.90 1.74
N VAL A 147 -4.68 -10.73 0.78
CA VAL A 147 -4.32 -10.41 -0.61
C VAL A 147 -3.65 -9.04 -0.70
N LEU A 148 -4.18 -8.04 0.00
CA LEU A 148 -3.59 -6.69 0.04
C LEU A 148 -2.20 -6.70 0.69
N PHE A 149 -2.06 -7.34 1.86
CA PHE A 149 -0.78 -7.48 2.54
C PHE A 149 0.26 -8.15 1.65
N TRP A 150 -0.10 -9.27 1.02
CA TRP A 150 0.80 -10.00 0.13
C TRP A 150 1.23 -9.14 -1.06
N HIS A 151 0.29 -8.46 -1.71
CA HIS A 151 0.58 -7.56 -2.83
C HIS A 151 1.54 -6.43 -2.43
N VAL A 152 1.19 -5.68 -1.37
CA VAL A 152 1.98 -4.54 -0.87
C VAL A 152 3.38 -5.01 -0.46
N ALA A 153 3.47 -6.05 0.37
CA ALA A 153 4.74 -6.56 0.86
C ALA A 153 5.64 -7.02 -0.29
N SER A 154 5.11 -7.74 -1.27
CA SER A 154 5.90 -8.21 -2.42
C SER A 154 6.49 -7.04 -3.22
N CYS A 155 5.71 -5.99 -3.47
CA CYS A 155 6.18 -4.82 -4.19
C CYS A 155 7.23 -4.01 -3.40
N VAL A 156 7.04 -3.85 -2.09
CA VAL A 156 7.96 -3.11 -1.23
C VAL A 156 9.27 -3.86 -1.01
N ILE A 157 9.21 -5.19 -0.83
CA ILE A 157 10.41 -6.04 -0.73
C ILE A 157 11.23 -5.92 -2.02
N GLU A 158 10.59 -6.05 -3.18
CA GLU A 158 11.28 -5.93 -4.46
C GLU A 158 11.89 -4.54 -4.65
N PHE A 159 11.16 -3.49 -4.26
CA PHE A 159 11.70 -2.14 -4.24
C PHE A 159 12.98 -2.09 -3.40
N ILE A 160 12.95 -2.49 -2.12
CA ILE A 160 14.14 -2.44 -1.25
C ILE A 160 15.30 -3.25 -1.84
N ARG A 161 15.02 -4.44 -2.38
CA ARG A 161 16.04 -5.28 -3.01
C ARG A 161 16.66 -4.58 -4.22
N ALA A 162 15.86 -4.17 -5.19
CA ALA A 162 16.34 -3.56 -6.43
C ALA A 162 17.05 -2.22 -6.22
N ASN A 163 16.51 -1.40 -5.31
CA ASN A 163 16.80 0.02 -5.22
C ASN A 163 17.67 0.43 -4.02
N ILE A 164 17.81 -0.41 -2.99
CA ILE A 164 18.61 -0.10 -1.79
C ILE A 164 19.75 -1.10 -1.67
N ILE A 165 19.45 -2.39 -1.72
CA ILE A 165 20.43 -3.45 -1.51
C ILE A 165 21.33 -3.59 -2.74
N TYR A 166 20.72 -3.63 -3.92
CA TYR A 166 21.42 -3.92 -5.17
C TYR A 166 21.68 -2.70 -6.06
N ALA A 167 21.33 -1.48 -5.62
CA ALA A 167 21.48 -0.26 -6.42
C ALA A 167 22.90 -0.01 -6.97
N LYS A 168 23.94 -0.43 -6.24
CA LYS A 168 25.34 -0.30 -6.68
C LYS A 168 25.86 -1.51 -7.47
N ARG A 169 25.16 -2.64 -7.48
CA ARG A 169 25.56 -3.84 -8.20
C ARG A 169 24.70 -4.00 -9.45
N ARG A 170 25.23 -3.60 -10.61
CA ARG A 170 24.67 -3.99 -11.92
C ARG A 170 24.51 -5.51 -12.05
N GLU A 171 25.32 -6.27 -11.32
CA GLU A 171 25.37 -7.75 -11.30
C GLU A 171 24.13 -8.44 -10.73
N ALA A 172 23.30 -7.76 -9.93
CA ALA A 172 22.08 -8.39 -9.43
C ALA A 172 21.04 -8.60 -10.55
N PHE A 173 21.17 -7.84 -11.65
CA PHE A 173 20.15 -7.78 -12.71
C PHE A 173 20.71 -7.78 -14.15
N ASN A 174 22.03 -7.79 -14.37
CA ASN A 174 22.66 -8.00 -15.68
C ASN A 174 23.40 -9.34 -15.78
N VAL A 175 22.72 -10.33 -16.38
CA VAL A 175 23.14 -11.09 -17.59
C VAL A 175 24.65 -11.38 -17.65
N GLU A 176 25.16 -12.40 -16.96
CA GLU A 176 25.77 -13.59 -17.62
C GLU A 176 26.08 -14.72 -16.63
N GLY A 177 25.58 -14.66 -15.39
CA GLY A 177 25.67 -15.79 -14.47
C GLY A 177 24.52 -16.78 -14.67
N PRO A 178 24.70 -18.09 -14.40
CA PRO A 178 23.62 -19.09 -14.42
C PRO A 178 22.43 -18.74 -13.52
N ASP A 179 22.64 -17.80 -12.57
CA ASP A 179 21.65 -17.33 -11.57
C ASP A 179 21.20 -15.87 -11.79
N GLY A 180 21.40 -15.29 -12.98
CA GLY A 180 21.08 -13.88 -13.26
C GLY A 180 19.57 -13.61 -13.27
N TYR A 181 19.07 -12.78 -12.34
CA TYR A 181 17.69 -12.29 -12.35
C TYR A 181 17.51 -11.32 -13.51
N LYS A 182 16.95 -11.79 -14.64
CA LYS A 182 16.51 -10.90 -15.72
C LYS A 182 15.28 -10.15 -15.25
N ILE A 183 15.34 -8.82 -15.19
CA ILE A 183 14.12 -7.99 -15.10
C ILE A 183 13.46 -8.04 -16.47
N PRO A 184 12.32 -8.72 -16.64
CA PRO A 184 11.66 -8.77 -17.92
C PRO A 184 11.16 -7.36 -18.29
N ASN A 185 11.31 -6.97 -19.56
CA ASN A 185 10.83 -5.68 -20.07
C ASN A 185 9.30 -5.53 -19.93
N ASN A 186 8.57 -6.65 -19.87
CA ASN A 186 7.13 -6.65 -19.66
C ASN A 186 6.81 -6.51 -18.17
N ILE A 187 6.12 -5.41 -17.82
CA ILE A 187 5.67 -5.08 -16.46
C ILE A 187 4.87 -6.23 -15.82
N TRP A 188 4.03 -6.91 -16.61
CA TRP A 188 3.21 -8.01 -16.10
C TRP A 188 4.03 -9.23 -15.71
N ILE A 189 5.04 -9.57 -16.52
CA ILE A 189 5.95 -10.68 -16.21
C ILE A 189 6.76 -10.32 -14.96
N LYS A 190 7.24 -9.08 -14.85
CA LYS A 190 7.94 -8.58 -13.66
C LYS A 190 7.04 -8.72 -12.41
N TYR A 191 5.81 -8.24 -12.51
CA TYR A 191 4.84 -8.27 -11.43
C TYR A 191 4.52 -9.70 -10.95
N VAL A 192 4.19 -10.61 -11.87
CA VAL A 192 3.86 -12.00 -11.53
C VAL A 192 5.07 -12.72 -10.92
N ASN A 193 6.27 -12.52 -11.48
CA ASN A 193 7.49 -13.13 -10.93
C ASN A 193 7.79 -12.64 -9.52
N VAL A 194 7.63 -11.34 -9.28
CA VAL A 194 7.83 -10.72 -7.96
C VAL A 194 6.82 -11.24 -6.95
N LEU A 195 5.54 -11.30 -7.32
CA LEU A 195 4.51 -11.88 -6.46
C LEU A 195 4.81 -13.33 -6.11
N HIS A 196 5.16 -14.16 -7.10
CA HIS A 196 5.44 -15.57 -6.90
C HIS A 196 6.70 -15.79 -6.05
N HIS A 197 7.77 -15.05 -6.31
CA HIS A 197 9.01 -15.22 -5.54
C HIS A 197 8.86 -14.74 -4.10
N ASN A 198 8.28 -13.54 -3.90
CA ASN A 198 8.13 -12.96 -2.57
C ASN A 198 6.98 -13.62 -1.78
N SER A 199 6.04 -14.32 -2.42
CA SER A 199 5.05 -15.14 -1.71
C SER A 199 5.68 -16.29 -0.96
N LEU A 200 6.67 -16.96 -1.55
CA LEU A 200 7.37 -18.07 -0.90
C LEU A 200 8.07 -17.60 0.37
N LEU A 201 8.61 -16.37 0.34
CA LEU A 201 9.19 -15.71 1.51
C LEU A 201 8.11 -15.39 2.54
N LEU A 202 6.98 -14.80 2.14
CA LEU A 202 5.90 -14.44 3.05
C LEU A 202 5.24 -15.67 3.71
N TYR A 203 5.06 -16.77 2.99
CA TYR A 203 4.49 -18.00 3.54
C TYR A 203 5.48 -18.84 4.34
N ASN A 204 6.70 -18.35 4.58
CA ASN A 204 7.79 -19.11 5.23
C ASN A 204 8.08 -20.45 4.51
N ALA A 205 7.77 -20.55 3.21
CA ALA A 205 7.98 -21.75 2.40
C ALA A 205 9.44 -21.91 1.94
N GLY A 206 10.25 -20.85 2.11
CA GLY A 206 11.68 -20.84 1.82
C GLY A 206 12.09 -19.77 0.81
N TYR A 207 13.37 -19.76 0.45
CA TYR A 207 13.98 -18.75 -0.44
C TYR A 207 13.73 -19.00 -1.93
N GLY A 208 13.00 -20.06 -2.28
CA GLY A 208 12.85 -20.48 -3.68
C GLY A 208 14.20 -20.91 -4.26
N HIS A 209 14.61 -20.29 -5.37
CA HIS A 209 15.76 -20.72 -6.16
C HIS A 209 17.10 -20.05 -5.79
N SER A 210 17.08 -18.95 -5.04
CA SER A 210 18.28 -18.14 -4.77
C SER A 210 18.40 -17.72 -3.32
N ASN A 211 19.51 -18.08 -2.69
CA ASN A 211 19.83 -17.70 -1.31
C ASN A 211 20.24 -16.23 -1.19
N PRO A 212 20.01 -15.58 -0.04
CA PRO A 212 20.37 -14.19 0.17
C PRO A 212 21.90 -14.02 0.14
N LYS A 213 22.38 -13.03 -0.61
CA LYS A 213 23.83 -12.83 -0.83
C LYS A 213 24.43 -11.76 0.06
N THR A 214 23.61 -10.85 0.59
CA THR A 214 24.08 -9.69 1.35
C THR A 214 23.50 -9.69 2.77
N GLN A 215 24.24 -9.11 3.73
CA GLN A 215 23.78 -8.99 5.11
C GLN A 215 22.48 -8.19 5.22
N LEU A 216 22.32 -7.12 4.41
CA LEU A 216 21.09 -6.33 4.38
C LEU A 216 19.90 -7.13 3.86
N GLU A 217 20.10 -8.01 2.88
CA GLU A 217 19.06 -8.90 2.38
C GLU A 217 18.66 -9.93 3.45
N ILE A 218 19.62 -10.49 4.18
CA ILE A 218 19.34 -11.39 5.31
C ILE A 218 18.47 -10.69 6.36
N VAL A 219 18.84 -9.46 6.76
CA VAL A 219 18.05 -8.67 7.72
C VAL A 219 16.65 -8.39 7.18
N LEU A 220 16.52 -8.00 5.91
CA LEU A 220 15.22 -7.76 5.27
C LEU A 220 14.34 -9.01 5.35
N ILE A 221 14.87 -10.20 5.02
CA ILE A 221 14.10 -11.44 5.08
C ILE A 221 13.66 -11.76 6.51
N TYR A 222 14.54 -11.62 7.51
CA TYR A 222 14.13 -11.84 8.90
C TYR A 222 12.98 -10.91 9.33
N VAL A 223 13.03 -9.63 8.94
CA VAL A 223 11.95 -8.68 9.21
C VAL A 223 10.65 -9.09 8.52
N VAL A 224 10.73 -9.54 7.26
CA VAL A 224 9.57 -10.01 6.48
C VAL A 224 8.97 -11.27 7.09
N TRP A 225 9.79 -12.26 7.46
CA TRP A 225 9.34 -13.50 8.10
C TRP A 225 8.68 -13.24 9.45
N TYR A 226 9.27 -12.36 10.26
CA TYR A 226 8.69 -11.98 11.54
C TYR A 226 7.34 -11.30 11.34
N GLY A 227 7.27 -10.31 10.45
CA GLY A 227 6.02 -9.61 10.13
C GLY A 227 4.94 -10.53 9.57
N SER A 228 5.29 -11.44 8.66
CA SER A 228 4.34 -12.39 8.09
C SER A 228 3.86 -13.41 9.11
N SER A 229 4.75 -13.89 9.99
CA SER A 229 4.37 -14.82 11.07
C SER A 229 3.37 -14.18 12.04
N LEU A 230 3.58 -12.91 12.41
CA LEU A 230 2.61 -12.14 13.20
C LEU A 230 1.26 -12.00 12.48
N PHE A 231 1.28 -11.76 11.17
CA PHE A 231 0.07 -11.68 10.36
C PHE A 231 -0.68 -13.03 10.31
N CYS A 232 0.02 -14.14 10.15
CA CYS A 232 -0.57 -15.49 10.21
C CYS A 232 -1.19 -15.79 11.59
N ILE A 233 -0.51 -15.41 12.68
CA ILE A 233 -1.05 -15.55 14.04
C ILE A 233 -2.32 -14.73 14.20
N TYR A 234 -2.34 -13.49 13.68
CA TYR A 234 -3.53 -12.65 13.70
C TYR A 234 -4.71 -13.30 12.95
N ILE A 235 -4.47 -13.85 11.76
CA ILE A 235 -5.50 -14.58 10.99
C ILE A 235 -6.06 -15.76 11.79
N LEU A 236 -5.17 -16.57 12.38
CA LEU A 236 -5.58 -17.71 13.21
C LEU A 236 -6.41 -17.27 14.42
N GLY A 237 -6.01 -16.18 15.08
CA GLY A 237 -6.76 -15.60 16.20
C GLY A 237 -8.16 -15.17 15.81
N VAL A 238 -8.34 -14.60 14.61
CA VAL A 238 -9.66 -14.18 14.10
C VAL A 238 -10.57 -15.37 13.76
N PHE A 239 -10.02 -16.52 13.36
CA PHE A 239 -10.80 -17.72 13.08
C PHE A 239 -11.14 -18.54 14.33
N LEU A 240 -10.29 -18.49 15.36
CA LEU A 240 -10.46 -19.26 16.60
C LEU A 240 -11.28 -18.54 17.68
N GLY A 241 -11.38 -17.20 17.62
CA GLY A 241 -12.18 -16.38 18.54
C GLY A 241 -13.55 -16.02 17.99
#